data_AF-A0A9W8G6N1-F1
#
_entry.id   AF-A0A9W8G6N1-F1
#
_cell.length_a   1.000
_cell.length_b   1.000
_cell.length_c   1.000
_cell.angle_alpha   90.00
_cell.angle_beta   90.00
_cell.angle_gamma   90.00
#
_symmetry.space_group_name_H-M   'P 1'
#
loop_
_entity.id
_entity.type
_entity.pdbx_description
1 polymer ?
#
loop_
_entity_poly.entity_id
_entity_poly.type
_entity_poly.pdbx_seq_one_letter_code
_entity_poly.pdbx_strand_id
1 'polypeptide(L)'
;MTYLNSLEQCVFTLEQCNDSLQHATLSLASLTKTFPRVETVIRCEKKYDLTTASDINKAQNLISKEAVPFLFRQVDQLESAIEAIRAAHEALEQKVEDQLVEHKQLVQDEAAMGNVQSDIKKEQATLSDVQANLLNAKSLMVSKERDLAELQRARSTVRQQNTILEQAGKVDAEIIKVRRMIADIDHETAAIPADDQIQDTNDTADKYLVLNGLRDQLAQCTDAVVDKNMAEFIDNSMATLDLLENKVFIPWWDANTGLQTERMGYNTRLLRFFFKEHGSTMQAIMEILLDHQSLTIDELRRELSATGHATTELPMLVGHLKKIHAISTDTKTAAGKQAMILQLDFEGLEDGEDIADNDADTAMDVAIE
;
A
#
# COMPACT_ATOMS: atom_id res chain seq x y z
N MET A 1 138.09 60.16 64.18
CA MET A 1 137.81 59.03 63.26
C MET A 1 136.48 58.31 63.54
N THR A 2 135.89 58.40 64.74
CA THR A 2 134.63 57.70 65.09
C THR A 2 133.36 58.33 64.50
N TYR A 3 133.32 59.66 64.33
CA TYR A 3 132.15 60.38 63.81
C TYR A 3 131.87 60.12 62.32
N LEU A 4 132.92 59.88 61.53
CA LEU A 4 132.80 59.56 60.10
C LEU A 4 132.22 58.15 59.90
N ASN A 5 132.68 57.16 60.67
CA ASN A 5 132.12 55.80 60.61
C ASN A 5 130.66 55.73 61.05
N SER A 6 130.23 56.52 62.05
CA SER A 6 128.81 56.57 62.43
C SER A 6 127.93 57.25 61.38
N LEU A 7 128.48 58.25 60.67
CA LEU A 7 127.78 58.90 59.56
C LEU A 7 127.66 57.94 58.37
N GLU A 8 128.71 57.19 58.04
CA GLU A 8 128.70 56.17 56.99
C GLU A 8 127.71 55.04 57.31
N GLN A 9 127.65 54.57 58.57
CA GLN A 9 126.62 53.60 58.98
C GLN A 9 125.21 54.17 58.91
N CYS A 10 125.01 55.44 59.23
CA CYS A 10 123.71 56.11 59.12
C CYS A 10 123.29 56.23 57.65
N VAL A 11 124.20 56.61 56.75
CA VAL A 11 123.93 56.68 55.30
C VAL A 11 123.61 55.29 54.75
N PHE A 12 124.40 54.27 55.11
CA PHE A 12 124.18 52.89 54.67
C PHE A 12 122.84 52.33 55.15
N THR A 13 122.45 52.60 56.41
CA THR A 13 121.14 52.17 56.92
C THR A 13 119.98 52.94 56.29
N LEU A 14 120.18 54.21 55.94
CA LEU A 14 119.20 55.00 55.19
C LEU A 14 119.02 54.47 53.77
N GLU A 15 120.13 54.12 53.09
CA GLU A 15 120.11 53.49 51.76
C GLU A 15 119.40 52.14 51.82
N GLN A 16 119.70 51.30 52.81
CA GLN A 16 119.04 50.01 52.99
C GLN A 16 117.53 50.16 53.28
N CYS A 17 117.14 51.17 54.07
CA CYS A 17 115.73 51.49 54.29
C CYS A 17 115.05 51.97 53.00
N ASN A 18 115.74 52.79 52.22
CA ASN A 18 115.25 53.29 50.93
C ASN A 18 115.05 52.15 49.93
N ASP A 19 116.00 51.21 49.85
CA ASP A 19 115.91 50.02 49.00
C ASP A 19 114.76 49.10 49.45
N SER A 20 114.59 48.93 50.76
CA SER A 20 113.49 48.13 51.32
C SER A 20 112.12 48.76 51.04
N LEU A 21 112.02 50.09 51.14
CA LEU A 21 110.82 50.85 50.78
C LEU A 21 110.54 50.78 49.28
N GLN A 22 111.57 50.84 48.45
CA GLN A 22 111.44 50.70 47.00
C GLN A 22 110.95 49.30 46.63
N HIS A 23 111.48 48.25 47.24
CA HIS A 23 111.01 46.88 47.07
C HIS A 23 109.56 46.69 47.54
N ALA A 24 109.19 47.24 48.69
CA ALA A 24 107.82 47.22 49.19
C ALA A 24 106.87 47.96 48.23
N THR A 25 107.30 49.09 47.67
CA THR A 25 106.51 49.88 46.71
C THR A 25 106.30 49.13 45.41
N LEU A 26 107.33 48.46 44.89
CA LEU A 26 107.22 47.64 43.67
C LEU A 26 106.34 46.41 43.88
N SER A 27 106.47 45.75 45.03
CA SER A 27 105.60 44.63 45.41
C SER A 27 104.14 45.06 45.53
N LEU A 28 103.88 46.18 46.22
CA LEU A 28 102.54 46.75 46.34
C LEU A 28 101.97 47.13 44.98
N ALA A 29 102.75 47.81 44.13
CA ALA A 29 102.35 48.20 42.79
C ALA A 29 102.00 47.00 41.90
N SER A 30 102.70 45.87 42.06
CA SER A 30 102.37 44.63 41.36
C SER A 30 101.08 43.98 41.86
N LEU A 31 100.85 43.99 43.18
CA LEU A 31 99.68 43.39 43.83
C LEU A 31 98.41 44.22 43.58
N THR A 32 98.51 45.55 43.53
CA THR A 32 97.36 46.45 43.35
C THR A 32 97.11 46.82 41.89
N LYS A 33 97.92 46.34 40.94
CA LYS A 33 97.81 46.68 39.51
C LYS A 33 96.43 46.40 38.92
N THR A 34 95.73 45.41 39.44
CA THR A 34 94.41 44.97 38.96
C THR A 34 93.23 45.63 39.69
N PHE A 35 93.48 46.31 40.81
CA PHE A 35 92.41 46.94 41.61
C PHE A 35 91.61 48.01 40.87
N PRO A 36 92.22 48.89 40.05
CA PRO A 36 91.45 49.89 39.31
C PRO A 36 90.44 49.26 38.33
N ARG A 37 90.75 48.08 37.79
CA ARG A 37 89.86 47.35 36.88
C ARG A 37 88.74 46.62 37.62
N VAL A 38 89.01 46.09 38.81
CA VAL A 38 87.99 45.50 39.68
C VAL A 38 87.04 46.58 40.23
N GLU A 39 87.59 47.76 40.55
CA GLU A 39 86.83 48.91 41.01
C GLU A 39 85.85 49.41 39.93
N THR A 40 86.28 49.50 38.67
CA THR A 40 85.37 49.92 37.59
C THR A 40 84.28 48.90 37.31
N VAL A 41 84.57 47.59 37.41
CA VAL A 41 83.56 46.53 37.28
C VAL A 41 82.54 46.60 38.42
N ILE A 42 82.98 46.70 39.68
CA ILE A 42 82.09 46.83 40.83
C ILE A 42 81.23 48.10 40.75
N ARG A 43 81.79 49.21 40.25
CA ARG A 43 81.06 50.47 40.04
C ARG A 43 80.03 50.38 38.91
N CYS A 44 80.30 49.62 37.86
CA CYS A 44 79.36 49.42 36.76
C CYS A 44 78.23 48.43 37.10
N GLU A 45 78.50 47.44 37.95
CA GLU A 45 77.55 46.34 38.21
C GLU A 45 76.69 46.48 39.47
N LYS A 46 77.04 47.31 40.46
CA LYS A 46 76.24 47.39 41.70
C LYS A 46 75.00 48.28 41.58
N LYS A 47 73.98 47.80 40.87
CA LYS A 47 72.58 48.16 41.14
C LYS A 47 71.89 46.96 41.78
N TYR A 48 71.86 46.94 43.11
CA TYR A 48 70.99 46.02 43.82
C TYR A 48 69.63 46.70 43.96
N ASP A 49 68.64 46.24 43.19
CA ASP A 49 67.24 46.54 43.48
C ASP A 49 66.83 45.73 44.70
N LEU A 50 67.16 46.29 45.86
CA LEU A 50 66.72 45.78 47.15
C LEU A 50 65.27 46.20 47.31
N THR A 51 64.35 45.27 47.06
CA THR A 51 62.95 45.41 47.47
C THR A 51 62.93 45.47 49.00
N THR A 52 62.62 46.64 49.53
CA THR A 52 62.63 46.84 50.98
C THR A 52 61.37 46.21 51.59
N ALA A 53 61.44 45.80 52.86
CA ALA A 53 60.25 45.34 53.58
C ALA A 53 59.12 46.39 53.58
N SER A 54 59.46 47.68 53.49
CA SER A 54 58.51 48.78 53.31
C SER A 54 57.80 48.72 51.96
N ASP A 55 58.53 48.44 50.87
CA ASP A 55 57.93 48.32 49.53
C ASP A 55 57.03 47.08 49.44
N ILE A 56 57.42 45.99 50.10
CA ILE A 56 56.56 44.80 50.28
C ILE A 56 55.29 45.16 51.04
N ASN A 57 55.38 45.88 52.16
CA ASN A 57 54.20 46.30 52.93
C ASN A 57 53.31 47.29 52.16
N LYS A 58 53.88 48.19 51.36
CA LYS A 58 53.10 49.09 50.49
C LYS A 58 52.38 48.31 49.39
N ALA A 59 53.06 47.35 48.75
CA ALA A 59 52.46 46.49 47.76
C ALA A 59 51.37 45.60 48.36
N GLN A 60 51.60 45.01 49.53
CA GLN A 60 50.59 44.23 50.26
C GLN A 60 49.37 45.08 50.64
N ASN A 61 49.57 46.32 51.08
CA ASN A 61 48.47 47.24 51.39
C ASN A 61 47.68 47.64 50.13
N LEU A 62 48.34 47.80 48.99
CA LEU A 62 47.67 48.06 47.70
C LEU A 62 46.89 46.84 47.23
N ILE A 63 47.50 45.65 47.27
CA ILE A 63 46.84 44.37 46.97
C ILE A 63 45.64 44.16 47.89
N SER A 64 45.76 44.42 49.19
CA SER A 64 44.66 44.28 50.13
C SER A 64 43.53 45.30 49.91
N LYS A 65 43.83 46.48 49.36
CA LYS A 65 42.84 47.52 49.11
C LYS A 65 42.14 47.39 47.76
N GLU A 66 42.84 46.90 46.75
CA GLU A 66 42.33 46.87 45.37
C GLU A 66 42.07 45.46 44.88
N ALA A 67 43.02 44.54 45.06
CA ALA A 67 42.90 43.18 44.56
C ALA A 67 41.93 42.34 45.41
N VAL A 68 41.93 42.51 46.73
CA VAL A 68 41.04 41.73 47.61
C VAL A 68 39.56 42.04 47.36
N PRO A 69 39.10 43.31 47.31
CA PRO A 69 37.71 43.60 46.96
C PRO A 69 37.32 43.17 45.53
N PHE A 70 38.28 43.22 44.59
CA PHE A 70 38.07 42.70 43.25
C PHE A 70 37.84 41.19 43.24
N LEU A 71 38.66 40.44 43.99
CA LEU A 71 38.51 38.99 44.14
C LEU A 71 37.17 38.63 44.79
N PHE A 72 36.74 39.36 45.83
CA PHE A 72 35.42 39.13 46.44
C PHE A 72 34.27 39.35 45.44
N ARG A 73 34.31 40.43 44.64
CA ARG A 73 33.31 40.64 43.59
C ARG A 73 33.30 39.52 42.55
N GLN A 74 34.47 38.99 42.19
CA GLN A 74 34.54 37.86 41.27
C GLN A 74 33.98 36.58 41.90
N VAL A 75 34.22 36.34 43.19
CA VAL A 75 33.63 35.22 43.92
C VAL A 75 32.11 35.36 43.96
N ASP A 76 31.57 36.53 44.29
CA ASP A 76 30.12 36.77 44.30
C ASP A 76 29.48 36.53 42.91
N GLN A 77 30.16 36.95 41.84
CA GLN A 77 29.71 36.70 40.46
C GLN A 77 29.71 35.20 40.12
N LEU A 78 30.75 34.47 40.55
CA LEU A 78 30.84 33.03 40.36
C LEU A 78 29.78 32.28 41.17
N GLU A 79 29.53 32.68 42.41
CA GLU A 79 28.46 32.11 43.24
C GLU A 79 27.09 32.34 42.60
N SER A 80 26.81 33.55 42.11
CA SER A 80 25.55 33.83 41.40
C SER A 80 25.42 33.02 40.11
N ALA A 81 26.52 32.79 39.37
CA ALA A 81 26.51 31.97 38.17
C ALA A 81 26.27 30.47 38.50
N ILE A 82 26.88 29.97 39.58
CA ILE A 82 26.66 28.60 40.06
C ILE A 82 25.20 28.41 40.47
N GLU A 83 24.61 29.37 41.18
CA GLU A 83 23.21 29.31 41.60
C GLU A 83 22.26 29.27 40.38
N ALA A 84 22.54 30.08 39.36
CA ALA A 84 21.77 30.06 38.10
C ALA A 84 21.90 28.73 37.35
N ILE A 85 23.11 28.14 37.32
CA ILE A 85 23.35 26.82 36.72
C ILE A 85 22.60 25.73 37.48
N ARG A 86 22.57 25.78 38.83
CA ARG A 86 21.81 24.84 39.65
C ARG A 86 20.32 24.91 39.37
N ALA A 87 19.75 26.11 39.35
CA ALA A 87 18.34 26.31 39.03
C ALA A 87 17.99 25.82 37.61
N ALA A 88 18.87 26.06 36.63
CA ALA A 88 18.69 25.54 35.28
C ALA A 88 18.80 24.01 35.22
N HIS A 89 19.67 23.41 36.03
CA HIS A 89 19.82 21.96 36.12
C HIS A 89 18.59 21.31 36.75
N GLU A 90 18.08 21.82 37.87
CA GLU A 90 16.85 21.34 38.50
C GLU A 90 15.65 21.44 37.53
N ALA A 91 15.53 22.56 36.80
CA ALA A 91 14.48 22.71 35.79
C ALA A 91 14.62 21.71 34.63
N LEU A 92 15.84 21.33 34.27
CA LEU A 92 16.09 20.32 33.24
C LEU A 92 15.80 18.91 33.74
N GLU A 93 16.20 18.58 34.97
CA GLU A 93 15.88 17.31 35.62
C GLU A 93 14.37 17.11 35.71
N GLN A 94 13.63 18.15 36.11
CA GLN A 94 12.17 18.09 36.16
C GLN A 94 11.54 17.86 34.77
N LYS A 95 12.06 18.51 33.72
CA LYS A 95 11.61 18.23 32.34
C LYS A 95 11.89 16.80 31.89
N VAL A 96 13.03 16.23 32.28
CA VAL A 96 13.38 14.84 31.96
C VAL A 96 12.46 13.87 32.70
N GLU A 97 12.13 14.15 33.96
CA GLU A 97 11.17 13.38 34.75
C GLU A 97 9.77 13.41 34.10
N ASP A 98 9.30 14.61 33.71
CA ASP A 98 8.02 14.79 33.02
C ASP A 98 7.98 14.00 31.69
N GLN A 99 9.05 14.08 30.89
CA GLN A 99 9.18 13.32 29.63
C GLN A 99 9.21 11.80 29.87
N LEU A 100 9.84 11.34 30.95
CA LEU A 100 9.83 9.92 31.31
C LEU A 100 8.44 9.44 31.69
N VAL A 101 7.65 10.25 32.39
CA VAL A 101 6.26 9.94 32.73
C VAL A 101 5.41 9.89 31.46
N GLU A 102 5.51 10.89 30.59
CA GLU A 102 4.79 10.94 29.32
C GLU A 102 5.14 9.74 28.43
N HIS A 103 6.42 9.40 28.30
CA HIS A 103 6.85 8.23 27.52
C HIS A 103 6.31 6.91 28.11
N LYS A 104 6.30 6.76 29.43
CA LYS A 104 5.70 5.57 30.08
C LYS A 104 4.21 5.48 29.78
N GLN A 105 3.49 6.60 29.79
CA GLN A 105 2.08 6.65 29.44
C GLN A 105 1.86 6.22 27.99
N LEU A 106 2.64 6.78 27.05
CA LEU A 106 2.56 6.43 25.62
C LEU A 106 2.83 4.94 25.35
N VAL A 107 3.80 4.34 26.03
CA VAL A 107 4.08 2.90 25.91
C VAL A 107 2.90 2.06 26.43
N GLN A 108 2.24 2.48 27.50
CA GLN A 108 1.03 1.81 28.01
C GLN A 108 -0.14 1.94 27.02
N ASP A 109 -0.31 3.13 26.45
CA ASP A 109 -1.36 3.40 25.45
C ASP A 109 -1.12 2.60 24.17
N GLU A 110 0.12 2.45 23.73
CA GLU A 110 0.50 1.60 22.58
C GLU A 110 0.19 0.13 22.86
N ALA A 111 0.49 -0.38 24.06
CA ALA A 111 0.13 -1.73 24.46
C ALA A 111 -1.40 -1.94 24.48
N ALA A 112 -2.15 -0.94 24.95
CA ALA A 112 -3.62 -0.96 24.92
C ALA A 112 -4.16 -0.95 23.48
N MET A 113 -3.60 -0.13 22.60
CA MET A 113 -3.91 -0.10 21.17
C MET A 113 -3.62 -1.46 20.50
N GLY A 114 -2.51 -2.11 20.84
CA GLY A 114 -2.20 -3.46 20.36
C GLY A 114 -3.26 -4.50 20.75
N ASN A 115 -3.77 -4.43 21.98
CA ASN A 115 -4.87 -5.28 22.43
C ASN A 115 -6.16 -5.00 21.65
N VAL A 116 -6.54 -3.72 21.50
CA VAL A 116 -7.72 -3.32 20.72
C VAL A 116 -7.60 -3.80 19.26
N GLN A 117 -6.43 -3.67 18.65
CA GLN A 117 -6.20 -4.16 17.28
C GLN A 117 -6.33 -5.69 17.18
N SER A 118 -5.87 -6.43 18.20
CA SER A 118 -6.07 -7.87 18.28
C SER A 118 -7.55 -8.23 18.34
N ASP A 119 -8.32 -7.52 19.15
CA ASP A 119 -9.75 -7.76 19.31
C ASP A 119 -10.53 -7.39 18.05
N ILE A 120 -10.18 -6.29 17.37
CA ILE A 120 -10.74 -5.95 16.05
C ILE A 120 -10.50 -7.07 15.03
N LYS A 121 -9.29 -7.65 14.99
CA LYS A 121 -9.00 -8.78 14.08
C LYS A 121 -9.85 -10.02 14.40
N LYS A 122 -10.05 -10.31 15.68
CA LYS A 122 -10.95 -11.41 16.10
C LYS A 122 -12.39 -11.13 15.68
N GLU A 123 -12.88 -9.91 15.93
CA GLU A 123 -14.24 -9.52 15.53
C GLU A 123 -14.42 -9.59 14.00
N GLN A 124 -13.45 -9.12 13.23
CA GLN A 124 -13.46 -9.25 11.76
C GLN A 124 -13.53 -10.71 11.29
N ALA A 125 -12.75 -11.61 11.91
CA ALA A 125 -12.82 -13.04 11.60
C ALA A 125 -14.22 -13.60 11.92
N THR A 126 -14.77 -13.28 13.09
CA THR A 126 -16.13 -13.73 13.45
C THR A 126 -17.21 -13.17 12.53
N LEU A 127 -17.05 -11.93 12.06
CA LEU A 127 -17.99 -11.30 11.14
C LEU A 127 -17.93 -11.96 9.75
N SER A 128 -16.73 -12.33 9.28
CA SER A 128 -16.54 -13.10 8.05
C SER A 128 -17.21 -14.48 8.14
N ASP A 129 -17.03 -15.19 9.27
CA ASP A 129 -17.69 -16.48 9.51
C ASP A 129 -19.23 -16.35 9.52
N VAL A 130 -19.75 -15.30 10.16
CA VAL A 130 -21.20 -15.01 10.17
C VAL A 130 -21.71 -14.69 8.76
N GLN A 131 -20.95 -13.94 7.95
CA GLN A 131 -21.32 -13.67 6.55
C GLN A 131 -21.34 -14.94 5.70
N ALA A 132 -20.36 -15.83 5.86
CA ALA A 132 -20.34 -17.12 5.17
C ALA A 132 -21.55 -17.98 5.57
N ASN A 133 -21.87 -18.02 6.87
CA ASN A 133 -23.05 -18.73 7.37
C ASN A 133 -24.36 -18.14 6.84
N LEU A 134 -24.46 -16.81 6.73
CA LEU A 134 -25.62 -16.14 6.15
C LEU A 134 -25.80 -16.50 4.67
N LEU A 135 -24.72 -16.53 3.89
CA LEU A 135 -24.75 -16.94 2.48
C LEU A 135 -25.19 -18.40 2.33
N ASN A 136 -24.69 -19.29 3.17
CA ASN A 136 -25.12 -20.69 3.22
C ASN A 136 -26.60 -20.83 3.60
N ALA A 137 -27.08 -20.02 4.55
CA ALA A 137 -28.49 -20.01 4.90
C ALA A 137 -29.37 -19.49 3.75
N LYS A 138 -28.93 -18.44 3.04
CA LYS A 138 -29.62 -17.93 1.85
C LYS A 138 -29.68 -18.95 0.72
N SER A 139 -28.59 -19.63 0.41
CA SER A 139 -28.56 -20.66 -0.64
C SER A 139 -29.46 -21.85 -0.29
N LEU A 140 -29.47 -22.27 0.98
CA LEU A 140 -30.38 -23.29 1.49
C LEU A 140 -31.84 -22.86 1.37
N MET A 141 -32.16 -21.60 1.69
CA MET A 141 -33.50 -21.05 1.57
C MET A 141 -33.98 -21.07 0.10
N VAL A 142 -33.15 -20.63 -0.84
CA VAL A 142 -33.46 -20.68 -2.28
C VAL A 142 -33.71 -22.11 -2.76
N SER A 143 -32.91 -23.08 -2.29
CA SER A 143 -33.16 -24.49 -2.58
C SER A 143 -34.50 -24.95 -2.04
N LYS A 144 -34.86 -24.56 -0.82
CA LYS A 144 -36.13 -24.93 -0.19
C LYS A 144 -37.34 -24.26 -0.85
N GLU A 145 -37.19 -23.03 -1.35
CA GLU A 145 -38.21 -22.37 -2.15
C GLU A 145 -38.46 -23.09 -3.49
N ARG A 146 -37.40 -23.58 -4.14
CA ARG A 146 -37.52 -24.43 -5.33
C ARG A 146 -38.22 -25.75 -5.01
N ASP A 147 -37.80 -26.45 -3.95
CA ASP A 147 -38.44 -27.68 -3.48
C ASP A 147 -39.95 -27.44 -3.24
N LEU A 148 -40.32 -26.32 -2.59
CA LEU A 148 -41.71 -25.95 -2.36
C LEU A 148 -42.48 -25.67 -3.65
N ALA A 149 -41.89 -24.96 -4.60
CA ALA A 149 -42.51 -24.69 -5.90
C ALA A 149 -42.76 -25.98 -6.69
N GLU A 150 -41.82 -26.94 -6.66
CA GLU A 150 -41.99 -28.26 -7.26
C GLU A 150 -43.08 -29.07 -6.58
N LEU A 151 -43.11 -29.10 -5.25
CA LEU A 151 -44.18 -29.75 -4.49
C LEU A 151 -45.56 -29.13 -4.78
N GLN A 152 -45.63 -27.80 -4.94
CA GLN A 152 -46.87 -27.12 -5.33
C GLN A 152 -47.32 -27.50 -6.75
N ARG A 153 -46.38 -27.58 -7.71
CA ARG A 153 -46.67 -28.06 -9.07
C ARG A 153 -47.17 -29.49 -9.04
N ALA A 154 -46.47 -30.40 -8.38
CA ALA A 154 -46.89 -31.79 -8.22
C ALA A 154 -48.29 -31.90 -7.60
N ARG A 155 -48.59 -31.11 -6.56
CA ARG A 155 -49.92 -31.07 -5.95
C ARG A 155 -50.99 -30.57 -6.92
N SER A 156 -50.68 -29.59 -7.77
CA SER A 156 -51.62 -29.11 -8.79
C SER A 156 -51.90 -30.16 -9.87
N THR A 157 -50.87 -30.90 -10.31
CA THR A 157 -50.99 -32.02 -11.25
C THR A 157 -51.84 -33.14 -10.66
N VAL A 158 -51.61 -33.50 -9.39
CA VAL A 158 -52.43 -34.51 -8.69
C VAL A 158 -53.89 -34.05 -8.57
N ARG A 159 -54.14 -32.77 -8.30
CA ARG A 159 -55.51 -32.23 -8.30
C ARG A 159 -56.16 -32.33 -9.68
N GLN A 160 -55.45 -31.98 -10.74
CA GLN A 160 -55.93 -32.13 -12.12
C GLN A 160 -56.22 -33.59 -12.45
N GLN A 161 -55.31 -34.51 -12.10
CA GLN A 161 -55.53 -35.95 -12.27
C GLN A 161 -56.77 -36.44 -11.51
N ASN A 162 -56.98 -35.99 -10.26
CA ASN A 162 -58.20 -36.34 -9.52
C ASN A 162 -59.47 -35.78 -10.19
N THR A 163 -59.44 -34.57 -10.75
CA THR A 163 -60.60 -34.05 -11.50
C THR A 163 -60.84 -34.82 -12.81
N ILE A 164 -59.78 -35.26 -13.49
CA ILE A 164 -59.87 -36.11 -14.68
C ILE A 164 -60.43 -37.49 -14.30
N LEU A 165 -59.99 -38.07 -13.18
CA LEU A 165 -60.53 -39.33 -12.65
C LEU A 165 -62.01 -39.21 -12.27
N GLU A 166 -62.43 -38.10 -11.65
CA GLU A 166 -63.85 -37.83 -11.38
C GLU A 166 -64.68 -37.69 -12.66
N GLN A 167 -64.13 -37.03 -13.69
CA GLN A 167 -64.76 -36.94 -15.01
C GLN A 167 -64.81 -38.30 -15.71
N ALA A 168 -63.74 -39.09 -15.64
CA ALA A 168 -63.68 -40.45 -16.15
C ALA A 168 -64.72 -41.34 -15.44
N GLY A 169 -64.91 -41.20 -14.12
CA GLY A 169 -65.98 -41.89 -13.39
C GLY A 169 -67.39 -41.51 -13.85
N LYS A 170 -67.62 -40.26 -14.27
CA LYS A 170 -68.90 -39.84 -14.88
C LYS A 170 -69.06 -40.43 -16.28
N VAL A 171 -68.00 -40.42 -17.09
CA VAL A 171 -67.97 -41.05 -18.40
C VAL A 171 -68.20 -42.56 -18.27
N ASP A 172 -67.61 -43.24 -17.29
CA ASP A 172 -67.86 -44.67 -17.02
C ASP A 172 -69.30 -44.91 -16.59
N ALA A 173 -69.91 -44.02 -15.80
CA ALA A 173 -71.33 -44.10 -15.48
C ALA A 173 -72.24 -43.90 -16.71
N GLU A 174 -71.85 -43.01 -17.63
CA GLU A 174 -72.52 -42.83 -18.92
C GLU A 174 -72.26 -44.00 -19.87
N ILE A 175 -71.07 -44.59 -19.90
CA ILE A 175 -70.73 -45.80 -20.63
C ILE A 175 -71.54 -46.97 -20.09
N ILE A 176 -71.76 -47.09 -18.77
CA ILE A 176 -72.64 -48.12 -18.21
C ILE A 176 -74.10 -47.90 -18.65
N LYS A 177 -74.57 -46.64 -18.73
CA LYS A 177 -75.89 -46.33 -19.29
C LYS A 177 -75.99 -46.67 -20.78
N VAL A 178 -74.98 -46.30 -21.56
CA VAL A 178 -74.90 -46.60 -23.00
C VAL A 178 -74.76 -48.11 -23.21
N ARG A 179 -73.99 -48.83 -22.40
CA ARG A 179 -73.90 -50.30 -22.43
C ARG A 179 -75.20 -50.98 -22.02
N ARG A 180 -76.02 -50.39 -21.15
CA ARG A 180 -77.40 -50.87 -20.92
C ARG A 180 -78.28 -50.63 -22.13
N MET A 181 -78.23 -49.44 -22.75
CA MET A 181 -78.94 -49.20 -24.01
C MET A 181 -78.44 -50.12 -25.13
N ILE A 182 -77.13 -50.38 -25.21
CA ILE A 182 -76.54 -51.32 -26.16
C ILE A 182 -76.95 -52.74 -25.81
N ALA A 183 -77.08 -53.14 -24.54
CA ALA A 183 -77.63 -54.45 -24.18
C ALA A 183 -79.13 -54.57 -24.51
N ASP A 184 -79.88 -53.48 -24.40
CA ASP A 184 -81.29 -53.40 -24.83
C ASP A 184 -81.38 -53.46 -26.37
N ILE A 185 -80.45 -52.84 -27.10
CA ILE A 185 -80.32 -52.88 -28.56
C ILE A 185 -79.78 -54.25 -29.03
N ASP A 186 -78.82 -54.86 -28.35
CA ASP A 186 -78.24 -56.18 -28.63
C ASP A 186 -79.25 -57.31 -28.35
N HIS A 187 -80.27 -57.07 -27.52
CA HIS A 187 -81.44 -57.94 -27.44
C HIS A 187 -82.35 -57.83 -28.68
N GLU A 188 -82.32 -56.69 -29.39
CA GLU A 188 -83.07 -56.41 -30.61
C GLU A 188 -82.28 -56.64 -31.92
N THR A 189 -80.95 -56.71 -31.89
CA THR A 189 -80.09 -56.88 -33.08
C THR A 189 -79.14 -58.06 -32.96
N ALA A 190 -79.68 -59.27 -32.83
CA ALA A 190 -78.96 -60.50 -33.15
C ALA A 190 -78.87 -60.71 -34.68
N ALA A 191 -78.05 -59.91 -35.38
CA ALA A 191 -77.68 -60.18 -36.78
C ALA A 191 -76.45 -59.35 -37.26
N ILE A 192 -75.27 -60.01 -37.25
CA ILE A 192 -74.11 -59.86 -38.17
C ILE A 192 -73.21 -58.58 -37.98
N PRO A 193 -71.96 -58.53 -38.50
CA PRO A 193 -70.69 -58.88 -37.85
C PRO A 193 -69.68 -57.71 -37.71
N ALA A 194 -68.63 -57.94 -36.93
CA ALA A 194 -67.51 -57.04 -36.66
C ALA A 194 -66.50 -56.94 -37.83
N ASP A 195 -66.02 -55.72 -38.10
CA ASP A 195 -64.62 -55.36 -38.41
C ASP A 195 -64.51 -53.83 -38.59
N ASP A 196 -63.67 -53.18 -37.80
CA ASP A 196 -62.41 -52.62 -38.30
C ASP A 196 -61.66 -51.84 -37.20
N GLN A 197 -60.38 -52.12 -37.10
CA GLN A 197 -59.42 -51.53 -36.16
C GLN A 197 -59.01 -50.13 -36.64
N ILE A 198 -58.99 -49.15 -35.73
CA ILE A 198 -58.28 -47.89 -35.94
C ILE A 198 -56.93 -47.98 -35.22
N GLN A 199 -55.88 -47.87 -36.01
CA GLN A 199 -54.48 -47.82 -35.60
C GLN A 199 -54.18 -46.53 -34.82
N ASP A 200 -53.41 -46.73 -33.75
CA ASP A 200 -52.82 -45.74 -32.88
C ASP A 200 -51.50 -45.25 -33.51
N THR A 201 -51.37 -43.95 -33.79
CA THR A 201 -50.11 -43.36 -34.29
C THR A 201 -49.43 -42.60 -33.16
N ASN A 202 -48.55 -43.29 -32.44
CA ASN A 202 -47.49 -42.67 -31.63
C ASN A 202 -46.31 -42.36 -32.55
N ASP A 203 -46.02 -41.06 -32.77
CA ASP A 203 -44.65 -40.65 -33.09
C ASP A 203 -44.46 -39.13 -32.85
N THR A 204 -43.84 -38.79 -31.72
CA THR A 204 -43.33 -37.44 -31.44
C THR A 204 -41.95 -37.55 -30.80
N ALA A 205 -40.92 -37.68 -31.64
CA ALA A 205 -39.53 -37.53 -31.24
C ALA A 205 -38.63 -36.78 -32.26
N ASP A 206 -39.11 -36.45 -33.47
CA ASP A 206 -38.26 -35.89 -34.54
C ASP A 206 -38.59 -34.44 -34.95
N LYS A 207 -38.63 -33.49 -34.00
CA LYS A 207 -38.87 -32.06 -34.33
C LYS A 207 -37.81 -31.06 -33.87
N TYR A 208 -36.63 -31.48 -33.44
CA TYR A 208 -35.60 -30.56 -32.91
C TYR A 208 -34.32 -30.38 -33.74
N LEU A 209 -34.33 -30.74 -35.03
CA LEU A 209 -33.17 -30.55 -35.93
C LEU A 209 -33.47 -29.73 -37.20
N VAL A 210 -34.59 -29.00 -37.23
CA VAL A 210 -35.08 -28.32 -38.45
C VAL A 210 -34.71 -26.82 -38.52
N LEU A 211 -34.38 -26.16 -37.39
CA LEU A 211 -34.17 -24.71 -37.37
C LEU A 211 -32.83 -24.24 -37.96
N ASN A 212 -31.72 -24.95 -37.72
CA ASN A 212 -30.43 -24.59 -38.33
C ASN A 212 -30.42 -24.90 -39.84
N GLY A 213 -31.11 -25.95 -40.28
CA GLY A 213 -31.24 -26.29 -41.69
C GLY A 213 -32.08 -25.28 -42.49
N LEU A 214 -33.02 -24.58 -41.84
CA LEU A 214 -33.82 -23.53 -42.48
C LEU A 214 -33.05 -22.20 -42.63
N ARG A 215 -32.14 -21.86 -41.71
CA ARG A 215 -31.32 -20.65 -41.77
C ARG A 215 -30.33 -20.69 -42.94
N ASP A 216 -29.67 -21.84 -43.14
CA ASP A 216 -28.75 -22.05 -44.27
C ASP A 216 -29.47 -22.07 -45.63
N GLN A 217 -30.72 -22.56 -45.66
CA GLN A 217 -31.52 -22.59 -46.89
C GLN A 217 -32.08 -21.21 -47.26
N LEU A 218 -32.43 -20.36 -46.29
CA LEU A 218 -32.92 -19.00 -46.55
C LEU A 218 -31.81 -18.05 -47.03
N ALA A 219 -30.59 -18.18 -46.49
CA ALA A 219 -29.43 -17.39 -46.94
C ALA A 219 -29.01 -17.69 -48.39
N GLN A 220 -29.32 -18.89 -48.91
CA GLN A 220 -29.08 -19.27 -50.30
C GLN A 220 -30.18 -18.79 -51.26
N CYS A 221 -31.34 -18.35 -50.76
CA CYS A 221 -32.46 -17.91 -51.58
C CYS A 221 -32.43 -16.42 -51.97
N THR A 222 -31.55 -15.60 -51.37
CA THR A 222 -31.47 -14.15 -51.63
C THR A 222 -30.76 -13.77 -52.93
N ASP A 223 -30.02 -14.67 -53.56
CA ASP A 223 -29.28 -14.41 -54.82
C ASP A 223 -30.04 -14.80 -56.10
N ALA A 224 -31.19 -15.45 -56.00
CA ALA A 224 -32.06 -15.71 -57.14
C ALA A 224 -33.12 -14.61 -57.26
N VAL A 225 -33.49 -14.20 -58.47
CA VAL A 225 -34.51 -13.17 -58.72
C VAL A 225 -35.84 -13.58 -58.10
N VAL A 226 -36.12 -13.07 -56.90
CA VAL A 226 -37.31 -13.38 -56.11
C VAL A 226 -38.34 -12.24 -56.27
N ASP A 227 -39.60 -12.61 -56.51
CA ASP A 227 -40.73 -11.69 -56.65
C ASP A 227 -40.90 -10.80 -55.40
N LYS A 228 -41.36 -9.56 -55.56
CA LYS A 228 -41.32 -8.52 -54.53
C LYS A 228 -42.02 -8.91 -53.23
N ASN A 229 -43.07 -9.72 -53.32
CA ASN A 229 -43.80 -10.24 -52.16
C ASN A 229 -43.05 -11.33 -51.40
N MET A 230 -42.18 -12.09 -52.09
CA MET A 230 -41.38 -13.14 -51.50
C MET A 230 -40.08 -12.57 -50.90
N ALA A 231 -39.54 -11.49 -51.46
CA ALA A 231 -38.50 -10.68 -50.82
C ALA A 231 -39.02 -10.04 -49.51
N GLU A 232 -40.21 -9.44 -49.51
CA GLU A 232 -40.84 -8.94 -48.27
C GLU A 232 -41.12 -10.05 -47.25
N PHE A 233 -41.44 -11.27 -47.68
CA PHE A 233 -41.62 -12.40 -46.77
C PHE A 233 -40.29 -12.89 -46.19
N ILE A 234 -39.22 -12.93 -46.97
CA ILE A 234 -37.87 -13.27 -46.52
C ILE A 234 -37.36 -12.21 -45.55
N ASP A 235 -37.51 -10.92 -45.87
CA ASP A 235 -37.11 -9.81 -44.99
C ASP A 235 -37.90 -9.81 -43.69
N ASN A 236 -39.22 -10.05 -43.74
CA ASN A 236 -40.03 -10.18 -42.51
C ASN A 236 -39.65 -11.43 -41.71
N SER A 237 -39.30 -12.53 -42.36
CA SER A 237 -38.88 -13.77 -41.68
C SER A 237 -37.50 -13.62 -41.04
N MET A 238 -36.56 -12.94 -41.72
CA MET A 238 -35.26 -12.54 -41.18
C MET A 238 -35.42 -11.56 -40.01
N ALA A 239 -36.28 -10.56 -40.13
CA ALA A 239 -36.60 -9.64 -39.04
C ALA A 239 -37.25 -10.34 -37.84
N THR A 240 -38.07 -11.37 -38.07
CA THR A 240 -38.68 -12.17 -37.00
C THR A 240 -37.66 -13.09 -36.32
N LEU A 241 -36.70 -13.63 -37.09
CA LEU A 241 -35.57 -14.39 -36.58
C LEU A 241 -34.62 -13.50 -35.76
N ASP A 242 -34.30 -12.29 -36.23
CA ASP A 242 -33.54 -11.29 -35.47
C ASP A 242 -34.27 -10.85 -34.19
N LEU A 243 -35.60 -10.77 -34.23
CA LEU A 243 -36.39 -10.43 -33.05
C LEU A 243 -36.44 -11.59 -32.04
N LEU A 244 -36.45 -12.84 -32.51
CA LEU A 244 -36.30 -14.03 -31.66
C LEU A 244 -34.88 -14.11 -31.08
N GLU A 245 -33.85 -13.82 -31.87
CA GLU A 245 -32.45 -13.79 -31.43
C GLU A 245 -32.25 -12.71 -30.36
N ASN A 246 -32.65 -11.47 -30.64
CA ASN A 246 -32.42 -10.33 -29.74
C ASN A 246 -33.37 -10.24 -28.54
N LYS A 247 -34.60 -10.77 -28.60
CA LYS A 247 -35.57 -10.69 -27.48
C LYS A 247 -35.80 -11.99 -26.73
N VAL A 248 -35.45 -13.14 -27.30
CA VAL A 248 -35.66 -14.44 -26.65
C VAL A 248 -34.32 -15.11 -26.38
N PHE A 249 -33.42 -15.20 -27.36
CA PHE A 249 -32.15 -15.91 -27.17
C PHE A 249 -31.09 -15.09 -26.42
N ILE A 250 -30.84 -13.82 -26.75
CA ILE A 250 -29.87 -12.98 -26.04
C ILE A 250 -30.27 -12.77 -24.57
N PRO A 251 -31.54 -12.44 -24.23
CA PRO A 251 -31.95 -12.33 -22.83
C PRO A 251 -31.96 -13.67 -22.09
N TRP A 252 -32.17 -14.79 -22.80
CA TRP A 252 -32.03 -16.13 -22.21
C TRP A 252 -30.56 -16.54 -22.02
N TRP A 253 -29.67 -16.11 -22.93
CA TRP A 253 -28.23 -16.31 -22.86
C TRP A 253 -27.59 -15.50 -21.73
N ASP A 254 -27.99 -14.24 -21.58
CA ASP A 254 -27.58 -13.36 -20.47
C ASP A 254 -28.20 -13.79 -19.13
N ALA A 255 -29.40 -14.40 -19.12
CA ALA A 255 -30.03 -14.93 -17.92
C ALA A 255 -29.48 -16.30 -17.48
N ASN A 256 -28.72 -16.99 -18.35
CA ASN A 256 -28.17 -18.31 -18.05
C ASN A 256 -26.84 -18.19 -17.30
N THR A 257 -26.93 -17.83 -16.02
CA THR A 257 -25.83 -17.71 -15.05
C THR A 257 -24.82 -18.87 -15.09
N GLY A 258 -25.22 -20.08 -15.52
CA GLY A 258 -24.32 -21.23 -15.71
C GLY A 258 -23.27 -21.02 -16.80
N LEU A 259 -23.65 -20.49 -17.97
CA LEU A 259 -22.72 -20.25 -19.08
C LEU A 259 -21.78 -19.07 -18.81
N GLN A 260 -22.27 -18.02 -18.13
CA GLN A 260 -21.42 -16.92 -17.67
C GLN A 260 -20.41 -17.39 -16.61
N THR A 261 -20.81 -18.26 -15.68
CA THR A 261 -19.91 -18.85 -14.68
C THR A 261 -18.85 -19.76 -15.34
N GLU A 262 -19.22 -20.53 -16.37
CA GLU A 262 -18.27 -21.34 -17.14
C GLU A 262 -17.31 -20.48 -17.97
N ARG A 263 -17.78 -19.42 -18.61
CA ARG A 263 -16.96 -18.44 -19.35
C ARG A 263 -16.02 -17.68 -18.41
N MET A 264 -16.50 -17.27 -17.23
CA MET A 264 -15.69 -16.71 -16.13
C MET A 264 -14.63 -17.69 -15.65
N GLY A 265 -15.03 -18.94 -15.41
CA GLY A 265 -14.11 -20.02 -14.99
C GLY A 265 -13.10 -20.39 -16.07
N TYR A 266 -13.42 -20.20 -17.35
CA TYR A 266 -12.51 -20.37 -18.48
C TYR A 266 -11.54 -19.20 -18.60
N ASN A 267 -12.01 -17.95 -18.55
CA ASN A 267 -11.17 -16.75 -18.53
C ASN A 267 -10.23 -16.72 -17.32
N THR A 268 -10.70 -17.15 -16.15
CA THR A 268 -9.88 -17.32 -14.94
C THR A 268 -8.75 -18.33 -15.16
N ARG A 269 -9.05 -19.45 -15.82
CA ARG A 269 -8.05 -20.47 -16.14
C ARG A 269 -7.04 -19.97 -17.18
N LEU A 270 -7.49 -19.21 -18.18
CA LEU A 270 -6.62 -18.58 -19.18
C LEU A 270 -5.69 -17.55 -18.55
N LEU A 271 -6.21 -16.62 -17.75
CA LEU A 271 -5.40 -15.59 -17.09
C LEU A 271 -4.39 -16.18 -16.10
N ARG A 272 -4.78 -17.21 -15.33
CA ARG A 272 -3.82 -17.93 -14.46
C ARG A 272 -2.78 -18.73 -15.25
N PHE A 273 -3.11 -19.18 -16.45
CA PHE A 273 -2.19 -19.91 -17.31
C PHE A 273 -1.14 -19.00 -17.95
N PHE A 274 -1.55 -17.85 -18.48
CA PHE A 274 -0.66 -16.88 -19.12
C PHE A 274 0.07 -15.96 -18.13
N PHE A 275 -0.54 -15.64 -16.99
CA PHE A 275 0.02 -14.75 -15.96
C PHE A 275 0.03 -15.47 -14.60
N LYS A 276 1.02 -16.34 -14.39
CA LYS A 276 1.11 -17.21 -13.19
C LYS A 276 1.12 -16.45 -11.86
N GLU A 277 1.78 -15.29 -11.81
CA GLU A 277 1.95 -14.52 -10.57
C GLU A 277 0.84 -13.49 -10.35
N HIS A 278 0.21 -12.99 -11.42
CA HIS A 278 -0.77 -11.88 -11.35
C HIS A 278 -2.16 -12.23 -11.88
N GLY A 279 -2.39 -13.47 -12.31
CA GLY A 279 -3.64 -13.89 -12.97
C GLY A 279 -4.86 -13.80 -12.07
N SER A 280 -4.70 -13.98 -10.75
CA SER A 280 -5.78 -13.77 -9.77
C SER A 280 -6.15 -12.29 -9.63
N THR A 281 -5.17 -11.40 -9.67
CA THR A 281 -5.39 -9.94 -9.59
C THR A 281 -5.95 -9.39 -10.89
N MET A 282 -5.52 -9.90 -12.06
CA MET A 282 -6.12 -9.57 -13.36
C MET A 282 -7.58 -10.02 -13.46
N GLN A 283 -7.89 -11.20 -12.92
CA GLN A 283 -9.27 -11.68 -12.82
C GLN A 283 -10.13 -10.71 -11.98
N ALA A 284 -9.65 -10.35 -10.78
CA ALA A 284 -10.35 -9.43 -9.89
C ALA A 284 -10.58 -8.05 -10.56
N ILE A 285 -9.62 -7.56 -11.36
CA ILE A 285 -9.79 -6.34 -12.15
C ILE A 285 -10.95 -6.48 -13.15
N MET A 286 -11.03 -7.59 -13.88
CA MET A 286 -12.11 -7.80 -14.85
C MET A 286 -13.49 -7.99 -14.19
N GLU A 287 -13.55 -8.67 -13.04
CA GLU A 287 -14.79 -8.83 -12.27
C GLU A 287 -15.31 -7.48 -11.77
N ILE A 288 -14.44 -6.66 -11.18
CA ILE A 288 -14.79 -5.31 -10.72
C ILE A 288 -15.26 -4.42 -11.87
N LEU A 289 -14.57 -4.45 -13.01
CA LEU A 289 -14.97 -3.65 -14.17
C LEU A 289 -16.27 -4.15 -14.82
N LEU A 290 -16.57 -5.44 -14.72
CA LEU A 290 -17.84 -6.02 -15.19
C LEU A 290 -19.02 -5.51 -14.37
N ASP A 291 -18.83 -5.40 -13.06
CA ASP A 291 -19.85 -4.90 -12.13
C ASP A 291 -20.08 -3.38 -12.29
N HIS A 292 -19.04 -2.63 -12.65
CA HIS A 292 -19.09 -1.17 -12.62
C HIS A 292 -19.10 -0.46 -13.99
N GLN A 293 -18.97 -1.18 -15.11
CA GLN A 293 -18.93 -0.69 -16.51
C GLN A 293 -17.83 0.34 -16.85
N SER A 294 -17.58 1.33 -15.98
CA SER A 294 -16.48 2.29 -16.05
C SER A 294 -16.04 2.72 -14.65
N LEU A 295 -14.73 2.72 -14.37
CA LEU A 295 -14.16 3.07 -13.07
C LEU A 295 -12.90 3.92 -13.22
N THR A 296 -12.62 4.81 -12.27
CA THR A 296 -11.30 5.47 -12.22
C THR A 296 -10.24 4.53 -11.65
N ILE A 297 -8.96 4.74 -11.99
CA ILE A 297 -7.84 3.95 -11.42
C ILE A 297 -7.83 3.98 -9.89
N ASP A 298 -8.16 5.12 -9.28
CA ASP A 298 -8.15 5.29 -7.82
C ASP A 298 -9.31 4.52 -7.14
N GLU A 299 -10.46 4.43 -7.81
CA GLU A 299 -11.60 3.62 -7.34
C GLU A 299 -11.31 2.12 -7.53
N LEU A 300 -10.76 1.71 -8.68
CA LEU A 300 -10.33 0.34 -8.91
C LEU A 300 -9.28 -0.10 -7.88
N ARG A 301 -8.31 0.77 -7.55
CA ARG A 301 -7.32 0.52 -6.50
C ARG A 301 -7.98 0.31 -5.13
N ARG A 302 -9.00 1.11 -4.81
CA ARG A 302 -9.74 1.00 -3.55
C ARG A 302 -10.49 -0.34 -3.47
N GLU A 303 -11.15 -0.76 -4.54
CA GLU A 303 -11.92 -2.02 -4.59
C GLU A 303 -11.03 -3.26 -4.62
N LEU A 304 -9.91 -3.22 -5.33
CA LEU A 304 -8.90 -4.29 -5.28
C LEU A 304 -8.25 -4.43 -3.91
N SER A 305 -7.98 -3.32 -3.23
CA SER A 305 -7.46 -3.36 -1.87
C SER A 305 -8.50 -3.90 -0.89
N ALA A 306 -9.80 -3.63 -1.11
CA ALA A 306 -10.88 -4.16 -0.30
C ALA A 306 -11.08 -5.67 -0.49
N THR A 307 -10.77 -6.20 -1.67
CA THR A 307 -10.80 -7.64 -1.99
C THR A 307 -9.51 -8.38 -1.62
N GLY A 308 -8.51 -7.68 -1.05
CA GLY A 308 -7.26 -8.27 -0.55
C GLY A 308 -6.18 -8.48 -1.62
N HIS A 309 -6.35 -7.88 -2.81
CA HIS A 309 -5.37 -7.96 -3.89
C HIS A 309 -4.32 -6.87 -3.79
N ALA A 310 -3.07 -7.19 -4.17
CA ALA A 310 -1.97 -6.24 -4.18
C ALA A 310 -2.16 -5.19 -5.29
N THR A 311 -2.11 -3.91 -4.94
CA THR A 311 -2.35 -2.78 -5.87
C THR A 311 -1.07 -2.09 -6.34
N THR A 312 0.10 -2.60 -5.92
CA THR A 312 1.43 -2.07 -6.26
C THR A 312 1.72 -2.22 -7.75
N GLU A 313 1.22 -3.27 -8.38
CA GLU A 313 1.46 -3.62 -9.78
C GLU A 313 0.31 -3.21 -10.70
N LEU A 314 -0.71 -2.52 -10.17
CA LEU A 314 -1.92 -2.14 -10.90
C LEU A 314 -1.63 -1.43 -12.24
N PRO A 315 -0.69 -0.46 -12.34
CA PRO A 315 -0.37 0.18 -13.61
C PRO A 315 0.18 -0.79 -14.67
N MET A 316 0.97 -1.78 -14.26
CA MET A 316 1.52 -2.81 -15.14
C MET A 316 0.41 -3.76 -15.62
N LEU A 317 -0.48 -4.17 -14.72
CA LEU A 317 -1.59 -5.07 -15.03
C LEU A 317 -2.62 -4.42 -15.96
N VAL A 318 -2.94 -3.15 -15.73
CA VAL A 318 -3.77 -2.34 -16.64
C VAL A 318 -3.10 -2.22 -18.01
N GLY A 319 -1.77 -2.01 -18.06
CA GLY A 319 -1.03 -2.01 -19.31
C GLY A 319 -1.11 -3.33 -20.08
N HIS A 320 -1.07 -4.48 -19.38
CA HIS A 320 -1.23 -5.79 -20.00
C HIS A 320 -2.66 -6.04 -20.49
N LEU A 321 -3.67 -5.67 -19.71
CA LEU A 321 -5.08 -5.81 -20.10
C LEU A 321 -5.43 -4.92 -21.30
N LYS A 322 -4.82 -3.73 -21.40
CA LYS A 322 -4.94 -2.86 -22.57
C LYS A 322 -4.31 -3.47 -23.83
N LYS A 323 -3.15 -4.13 -23.69
CA LYS A 323 -2.46 -4.81 -24.82
C LYS A 323 -3.24 -5.98 -25.40
N ILE A 324 -4.06 -6.65 -24.59
CA ILE A 324 -4.95 -7.73 -25.06
C ILE A 324 -6.34 -7.22 -25.42
N HIS A 325 -6.51 -5.90 -25.57
CA HIS A 325 -7.78 -5.25 -25.89
C HIS A 325 -8.94 -5.61 -24.96
N ALA A 326 -8.66 -6.00 -23.72
CA ALA A 326 -9.70 -6.30 -22.73
C ALA A 326 -10.28 -5.05 -22.07
N ILE A 327 -9.52 -3.94 -22.07
CA ILE A 327 -9.93 -2.67 -21.47
C ILE A 327 -9.54 -1.48 -22.34
N SER A 328 -10.40 -0.48 -22.39
CA SER A 328 -10.15 0.85 -22.95
C SER A 328 -9.84 1.84 -21.82
N THR A 329 -8.97 2.82 -22.12
CA THR A 329 -8.55 3.85 -21.15
C THR A 329 -8.84 5.22 -21.70
N ASP A 330 -9.73 5.98 -21.04
CA ASP A 330 -10.02 7.37 -21.35
C ASP A 330 -9.45 8.29 -20.27
N THR A 331 -8.79 9.38 -20.66
CA THR A 331 -8.34 10.41 -19.70
C THR A 331 -9.35 11.55 -19.68
N LYS A 332 -9.99 11.76 -18.52
CA LYS A 332 -10.89 12.91 -18.31
C LYS A 332 -10.29 13.86 -17.29
N THR A 333 -10.24 15.14 -17.64
CA THR A 333 -9.77 16.20 -16.75
C THR A 333 -10.96 16.82 -16.05
N ALA A 334 -11.13 16.52 -14.76
CA ALA A 334 -12.17 17.13 -13.92
C ALA A 334 -11.51 17.91 -12.79
N ALA A 335 -11.88 19.19 -12.62
CA ALA A 335 -11.38 20.07 -11.57
C ALA A 335 -9.83 20.22 -11.49
N GLY A 336 -9.14 20.20 -12.64
CA GLY A 336 -7.69 20.40 -12.71
C GLY A 336 -6.84 19.17 -12.36
N LYS A 337 -7.46 18.02 -12.08
CA LYS A 337 -6.79 16.72 -11.95
C LYS A 337 -7.15 15.83 -13.14
N GLN A 338 -6.13 15.23 -13.75
CA GLN A 338 -6.32 14.20 -14.77
C GLN A 338 -6.68 12.89 -14.08
N ALA A 339 -7.83 12.30 -14.43
CA ALA A 339 -8.24 10.98 -13.98
C ALA A 339 -8.32 10.04 -15.18
N MET A 340 -7.68 8.88 -15.07
CA MET A 340 -7.80 7.81 -16.06
C MET A 340 -8.99 6.92 -15.70
N ILE A 341 -9.94 6.81 -16.63
CA ILE A 341 -11.11 5.97 -16.56
C ILE A 341 -10.82 4.70 -17.35
N LEU A 342 -11.13 3.57 -16.74
CA LEU A 342 -11.02 2.21 -17.27
C LEU A 342 -12.41 1.71 -17.61
N GLN A 343 -12.61 1.21 -18.81
CA GLN A 343 -13.85 0.58 -19.25
C GLN A 343 -13.55 -0.76 -19.92
N LEU A 344 -14.43 -1.74 -19.75
CA LEU A 344 -14.31 -3.00 -20.48
C LEU A 344 -14.63 -2.78 -21.94
N ASP A 345 -13.76 -3.31 -22.78
CA ASP A 345 -13.93 -3.30 -24.22
C ASP A 345 -14.19 -4.74 -24.69
N PHE A 346 -15.44 -5.03 -25.02
CA PHE A 346 -15.86 -6.35 -25.51
C PHE A 346 -15.78 -6.46 -27.04
N GLU A 347 -15.70 -5.32 -27.74
CA GLU A 347 -15.60 -5.30 -29.20
C GLU A 347 -14.17 -5.68 -29.64
N GLY A 348 -13.15 -5.26 -28.88
CA GLY A 348 -11.74 -5.61 -29.15
C GLY A 348 -11.35 -7.07 -28.91
N LEU A 349 -12.23 -7.90 -28.35
CA LEU A 349 -12.01 -9.34 -28.10
C LEU A 349 -12.51 -10.23 -29.25
N GLU A 350 -13.33 -9.70 -30.15
CA GLU A 350 -13.91 -10.46 -31.28
C GLU A 350 -13.04 -10.35 -32.55
N ASP A 351 -12.32 -9.25 -32.74
CA ASP A 351 -11.48 -9.02 -33.92
C ASP A 351 -9.99 -9.22 -33.61
N GLY A 352 -9.60 -10.49 -33.47
CA GLY A 352 -8.21 -10.93 -33.41
C GLY A 352 -7.56 -11.12 -34.79
N GLU A 353 -7.88 -10.27 -35.78
CA GLU A 353 -7.20 -10.24 -37.07
C GLU A 353 -6.54 -8.86 -37.29
N ASP A 354 -5.20 -8.89 -37.33
CA ASP A 354 -4.27 -7.87 -37.79
C ASP A 354 -4.24 -6.50 -37.06
N ILE A 355 -3.12 -6.23 -36.40
CA ILE A 355 -2.15 -5.17 -36.78
C ILE A 355 -0.88 -5.38 -35.97
N ALA A 356 0.14 -5.93 -36.64
CA ALA A 356 1.52 -5.65 -36.30
C ALA A 356 1.86 -4.20 -36.71
N ASP A 357 2.74 -3.58 -35.93
CA ASP A 357 3.41 -2.29 -36.21
C ASP A 357 2.55 -1.03 -36.19
N ASN A 358 2.52 -0.36 -35.03
CA ASN A 358 3.05 0.99 -34.84
C ASN A 358 2.72 1.49 -33.43
N ASP A 359 3.76 1.71 -32.62
CA ASP A 359 3.98 2.97 -31.90
C ASP A 359 5.14 2.79 -30.90
N ALA A 360 6.33 3.04 -31.43
CA ALA A 360 7.37 3.69 -30.65
C ALA A 360 6.94 5.14 -30.34
N ASP A 361 7.50 5.70 -29.27
CA ASP A 361 7.28 7.06 -28.74
C ASP A 361 6.05 7.31 -27.86
N THR A 362 6.15 6.91 -26.59
CA THR A 362 6.03 7.91 -25.50
C THR A 362 6.83 7.46 -24.28
N ALA A 363 8.14 7.69 -24.30
CA ALA A 363 8.88 7.91 -23.08
C ALA A 363 8.56 9.33 -22.59
N MET A 364 7.94 9.45 -21.42
CA MET A 364 8.03 10.72 -20.69
C MET A 364 8.03 10.47 -19.19
N ASP A 365 9.17 10.84 -18.62
CA ASP A 365 9.45 11.02 -17.21
C ASP A 365 8.26 11.61 -16.44
N VAL A 366 7.91 10.99 -15.32
CA VAL A 366 7.45 11.75 -14.15
C VAL A 366 8.28 11.28 -12.96
N ALA A 367 9.18 12.17 -12.59
CA ALA A 367 10.11 12.05 -11.49
C ALA A 367 9.40 11.85 -10.15
N ILE A 368 10.09 11.07 -9.31
CA ILE A 368 9.95 11.03 -7.87
C ILE A 368 10.40 12.38 -7.33
N GLU A 369 9.48 13.12 -6.71
CA GLU A 369 9.67 13.88 -5.46
C GLU A 369 8.33 14.05 -4.73
#